data_AF-B6B6K7-F1
#
_entry.id   AF-B6B6K7-F1
#
_cell.length_a   1.000
_cell.length_b   1.000
_cell.length_c   1.000
_cell.angle_alpha   90.00
_cell.angle_beta   90.00
_cell.angle_gamma   90.00
#
_symmetry.space_group_name_H-M   'P 1'
#
loop_
_entity.id
_entity.type
_entity.pdbx_description
1 polymer ?
#
loop_
_entity_poly.entity_id
_entity_poly.type
_entity_poly.pdbx_seq_one_letter_code
_entity_poly.pdbx_strand_id
1 'polypeptide(L)'
;MVDRLVDKGLVARRVSAADRRAREVSLTRDGEALLERILPVVRAAQPAIFTGLTAAEQETFVALLRKATLAANELSRAPQRDLPSSQAAE
;
A
#
# COMPACT_ATOMS: atom_id res chain seq x y z
N MET A 1 12.85 -2.82 8.04
CA MET A 1 11.43 -3.24 8.11
C MET A 1 11.15 -4.44 7.23
N VAL A 2 11.54 -4.39 5.95
CA VAL A 2 11.36 -5.52 5.00
C VAL A 2 12.05 -6.79 5.48
N ASP A 3 13.24 -6.70 6.09
CA ASP A 3 13.98 -7.90 6.52
C ASP A 3 13.19 -8.74 7.54
N ARG A 4 12.47 -8.09 8.47
CA ARG A 4 11.57 -8.79 9.40
C ARG A 4 10.41 -9.52 8.72
N LEU A 5 9.96 -9.03 7.56
CA LEU A 5 8.92 -9.71 6.79
C LEU A 5 9.50 -10.90 6.01
N VAL A 6 10.77 -10.80 5.58
CA VAL A 6 11.51 -11.92 4.98
C VAL A 6 11.76 -13.01 6.01
N ASP A 7 12.22 -12.65 7.22
CA ASP A 7 12.48 -13.57 8.32
C ASP A 7 11.22 -14.34 8.74
N LYS A 8 10.05 -13.69 8.61
CA LYS A 8 8.73 -14.31 8.87
C LYS A 8 8.18 -15.11 7.69
N GLY A 9 8.88 -15.16 6.56
CA GLY A 9 8.45 -15.85 5.35
C GLY A 9 7.27 -15.19 4.64
N LEU A 10 6.94 -13.93 4.94
CA LEU A 10 5.77 -13.22 4.39
C LEU A 10 6.08 -12.48 3.08
N VAL A 11 7.34 -12.12 2.86
CA VAL A 11 7.80 -11.55 1.60
C VAL A 11 9.09 -12.24 1.14
N ALA A 12 9.26 -12.34 -0.17
CA ALA A 12 10.49 -12.80 -0.79
C ALA A 12 11.24 -11.60 -1.36
N ARG A 13 12.58 -11.63 -1.31
CA ARG A 13 13.45 -10.64 -1.95
C ARG A 13 14.32 -11.32 -3.01
N ARG A 14 14.37 -10.75 -4.21
CA ARG A 14 15.21 -11.24 -5.33
C ARG A 14 16.04 -10.10 -5.90
N VAL A 15 17.20 -10.42 -6.48
CA VAL A 15 17.98 -9.45 -7.27
C VAL A 15 17.23 -9.20 -8.56
N SER A 16 17.05 -7.93 -8.95
CA SER A 16 16.40 -7.63 -10.22
C SER A 16 17.23 -8.16 -11.39
N ALA A 17 16.55 -8.73 -12.38
CA ALA A 17 17.19 -9.17 -13.61
C ALA A 17 17.67 -7.98 -14.47
N ALA A 18 17.02 -6.81 -14.34
CA ALA A 18 17.31 -5.62 -15.13
C ALA A 18 18.43 -4.74 -14.52
N ASP A 19 18.52 -4.66 -13.18
CA ASP A 19 19.61 -3.98 -12.47
C ASP A 19 20.06 -4.80 -11.25
N ARG A 20 21.30 -5.29 -11.27
CA ARG A 20 21.86 -6.12 -10.18
C ARG A 20 21.98 -5.38 -8.85
N ARG A 21 21.95 -4.04 -8.85
CA ARG A 21 21.91 -3.20 -7.65
C ARG A 21 20.51 -3.09 -7.06
N ALA A 22 19.48 -3.34 -7.85
CA ALA A 22 18.09 -3.32 -7.40
C ALA A 22 17.69 -4.65 -6.73
N ARG A 23 16.66 -4.57 -5.90
CA ARG A 23 16.04 -5.71 -5.22
C ARG A 23 14.53 -5.62 -5.40
N GLU A 24 13.95 -6.68 -5.94
CA GLU A 24 12.51 -6.85 -6.09
C GLU A 24 11.97 -7.55 -4.84
N VAL A 25 10.84 -7.05 -4.32
CA VAL A 25 10.18 -7.61 -3.15
C VAL A 25 8.75 -7.96 -3.54
N SER A 26 8.34 -9.19 -3.29
CA SER A 26 7.00 -9.68 -3.55
C SER A 26 6.45 -10.38 -2.31
N LEU A 27 5.12 -10.45 -2.19
CA LEU A 27 4.52 -11.34 -1.20
C LEU A 27 4.88 -12.80 -1.51
N THR A 28 4.96 -13.61 -0.47
CA THR A 28 4.90 -15.07 -0.60
C THR A 28 3.43 -15.50 -0.55
N ARG A 29 3.16 -16.79 -0.81
CA ARG A 29 1.82 -17.37 -0.60
C ARG A 29 1.30 -17.15 0.83
N ASP A 30 2.17 -17.29 1.83
CA ASP A 30 1.80 -17.05 3.23
C ASP A 30 1.55 -15.56 3.50
N GLY A 31 2.30 -14.69 2.83
CA GLY A 31 2.07 -13.23 2.84
C GLY A 31 0.73 -12.83 2.24
N GLU A 32 0.38 -13.40 1.08
CA GLU A 32 -0.92 -13.19 0.42
C GLU A 32 -2.07 -13.67 1.32
N ALA A 33 -1.99 -14.89 1.85
CA ALA A 33 -3.01 -15.43 2.75
C ALA A 33 -3.15 -14.61 4.05
N LEU A 34 -2.05 -14.06 4.58
CA LEU A 34 -2.10 -13.16 5.72
C LEU A 34 -2.77 -11.84 5.36
N LEU A 35 -2.44 -11.27 4.20
CA LEU A 35 -3.03 -10.02 3.72
C LEU A 35 -4.54 -10.17 3.55
N GLU A 36 -5.01 -11.24 2.91
CA GLU A 36 -6.43 -11.55 2.75
C GLU A 36 -7.17 -11.63 4.09
N ARG A 37 -6.56 -12.24 5.10
CA ARG A 37 -7.13 -12.34 6.45
C ARG A 37 -7.20 -11.01 7.19
N ILE A 38 -6.22 -10.12 7.00
CA ILE A 38 -6.12 -8.87 7.75
C ILE A 38 -6.92 -7.74 7.08
N LEU A 39 -7.06 -7.75 5.75
CA LEU A 39 -7.78 -6.70 5.01
C LEU A 39 -9.19 -6.41 5.56
N PRO A 40 -10.04 -7.41 5.86
CA PRO A 40 -11.37 -7.16 6.45
C PRO A 40 -11.30 -6.45 7.81
N VAL A 41 -10.34 -6.83 8.66
CA VAL A 41 -10.15 -6.22 9.99
C VAL A 41 -9.74 -4.75 9.85
N VAL A 42 -8.83 -4.46 8.92
CA VAL A 42 -8.40 -3.09 8.63
C VAL A 42 -9.57 -2.27 8.08
N ARG A 43 -10.35 -2.82 7.15
CA ARG A 43 -11.54 -2.16 6.59
C ARG A 43 -12.58 -1.85 7.67
N ALA A 44 -12.82 -2.78 8.60
CA ALA A 44 -13.75 -2.57 9.71
C ALA A 44 -13.30 -1.46 10.68
N ALA A 45 -12.00 -1.18 10.78
CA ALA A 45 -11.45 -0.11 11.62
C ALA A 45 -11.47 1.28 10.95
N GLN A 46 -11.55 1.36 9.62
CA GLN A 46 -11.48 2.64 8.89
C GLN A 46 -12.57 3.66 9.25
N PRO A 47 -13.84 3.28 9.47
CA PRO A 47 -14.88 4.25 9.84
C PRO A 47 -14.54 5.05 11.10
N ALA A 48 -13.81 4.45 12.05
CA ALA A 48 -13.40 5.13 13.27
C ALA A 48 -12.43 6.29 13.01
N ILE A 49 -11.61 6.21 11.95
CA ILE A 49 -10.65 7.25 11.55
C ILE A 49 -11.39 8.52 11.10
N PHE A 50 -12.56 8.35 10.49
CA PHE A 50 -13.37 9.43 9.93
C PHE A 50 -14.51 9.88 10.85
N THR A 51 -14.45 9.53 12.14
CA THR A 51 -15.45 9.94 13.13
C THR A 51 -15.64 11.47 13.10
N GLY A 52 -16.87 11.92 12.87
CA GLY A 52 -17.22 13.34 12.79
C GLY A 52 -17.37 13.89 11.37
N LEU A 53 -17.06 13.11 10.32
CA LEU A 53 -17.31 13.48 8.93
C LEU A 53 -18.52 12.73 8.37
N THR A 54 -19.39 13.45 7.64
CA THR A 54 -20.42 12.85 6.79
C THR A 54 -19.79 12.07 5.64
N ALA A 55 -20.55 11.17 4.99
CA ALA A 55 -20.05 10.41 3.85
C ALA A 55 -19.48 11.31 2.72
N ALA A 56 -20.17 12.42 2.41
CA ALA A 56 -19.71 13.38 1.40
C ALA A 56 -18.41 14.10 1.79
N GLU A 57 -18.25 14.42 3.08
CA GLU A 57 -17.00 15.02 3.58
C GLU A 57 -15.86 14.00 3.56
N GLN A 58 -16.13 12.72 3.85
CA GLN A 58 -15.14 11.65 3.74
C GLN A 58 -14.65 11.47 2.30
N GLU A 59 -15.56 11.43 1.34
CA GLU A 59 -15.23 11.37 -0.09
C GLU A 59 -14.38 12.57 -0.51
N THR A 60 -14.78 13.78 -0.10
CA THR A 60 -14.05 15.01 -0.38
C THR A 60 -12.64 14.97 0.24
N PHE A 61 -12.54 14.55 1.50
CA PHE A 61 -11.29 14.45 2.22
C PHE A 61 -10.33 13.47 1.55
N VAL A 62 -10.79 12.27 1.17
CA VAL A 62 -10.00 11.28 0.46
C VAL A 62 -9.56 11.80 -0.91
N ALA A 63 -10.43 12.50 -1.64
CA ALA A 63 -10.09 13.09 -2.93
C ALA A 63 -8.98 14.16 -2.79
N LEU A 64 -9.06 15.04 -1.78
CA LEU A 64 -8.06 16.05 -1.51
C LEU A 64 -6.73 15.43 -1.06
N LEU A 65 -6.77 14.42 -0.19
CA LEU A 65 -5.58 13.68 0.22
C LEU A 65 -4.89 13.05 -0.99
N ARG A 66 -5.62 12.32 -1.84
CA ARG A 66 -5.08 11.72 -3.07
C ARG A 66 -4.41 12.78 -3.95
N LYS A 67 -5.08 13.92 -4.19
CA LYS A 67 -4.52 15.02 -4.99
C LYS A 67 -3.21 15.53 -4.41
N ALA A 68 -3.16 15.79 -3.11
CA ALA A 68 -1.97 16.32 -2.43
C ALA A 68 -0.81 15.30 -2.44
N THR A 69 -1.09 14.03 -2.14
CA THR A 69 -0.04 12.99 -2.09
C THR A 69 0.50 12.65 -3.47
N LEU A 70 -0.33 12.64 -4.51
CA LEU A 70 0.12 12.42 -5.88
C LEU A 70 0.97 13.57 -6.39
N ALA A 71 0.55 14.81 -6.14
CA ALA A 71 1.34 16.00 -6.52
C ALA A 71 2.73 16.02 -5.84
N ALA A 72 2.82 15.53 -4.60
CA ALA A 72 4.07 15.46 -3.86
C ALA A 72 4.90 14.17 -4.12
N ASN A 73 4.40 13.20 -4.91
CA ASN A 73 5.03 11.90 -5.07
C ASN A 73 6.47 11.99 -5.60
N GLU A 74 6.72 12.86 -6.59
CA GLU A 74 8.07 13.05 -7.15
C GLU A 74 9.04 13.74 -6.19
N LEU A 75 8.54 14.37 -5.12
CA LEU A 75 9.36 14.96 -4.07
C LEU A 75 9.73 13.94 -2.98
N SER A 76 9.20 12.71 -3.06
CA SER A 76 9.48 11.62 -2.11
C SER A 76 10.85 11.00 -2.33
N ARG A 77 11.41 10.39 -1.27
CA ARG A 77 12.63 9.58 -1.33
C ARG A 77 12.45 8.28 -2.14
N ALA A 78 11.21 7.86 -2.36
CA ALA A 78 10.84 6.70 -3.16
C ALA A 78 9.53 6.99 -3.91
N PRO A 79 9.57 7.69 -5.05
CA PRO A 79 8.40 7.97 -5.86
C PRO A 79 7.74 6.68 -6.35
N GLN A 80 6.41 6.61 -6.26
CA GLN A 80 5.63 5.49 -6.78
C GLN A 80 5.37 5.72 -8.27
N ARG A 81 6.12 5.02 -9.13
CA ARG A 81 6.06 5.20 -10.60
C ARG A 81 5.22 4.14 -11.32
N ASP A 82 5.07 2.95 -10.73
CA ASP A 82 4.45 1.78 -11.37
C ASP A 82 3.26 1.22 -10.58
N LEU A 83 2.49 2.06 -9.89
CA LEU A 83 1.25 1.58 -9.28
C LEU A 83 0.17 1.43 -10.36
N PRO A 84 -0.52 0.27 -10.45
CA PRO A 84 -1.78 0.23 -11.17
C PRO A 84 -2.70 1.29 -10.56
N SER A 85 -3.39 2.06 -11.40
CA SER A 85 -4.36 3.04 -10.95
C SER A 85 -5.30 2.37 -9.93
N SER A 86 -5.44 2.99 -8.76
CA SER A 86 -6.23 2.50 -7.60
C SER A 86 -7.72 2.25 -7.89
N GLN A 87 -8.15 2.28 -9.16
CA GLN A 87 -9.51 1.94 -9.61
C GLN A 87 -9.76 0.42 -9.72
N ALA A 88 -8.73 -0.43 -9.59
CA ALA A 88 -8.88 -1.88 -9.73
C ALA A 88 -9.25 -2.64 -8.43
N ALA A 89 -9.50 -1.92 -7.32
CA ALA A 89 -9.74 -2.53 -6.00
C ALA A 89 -10.98 -1.94 -5.29
N GLU A 90 -12.03 -1.65 -6.06
CA GLU A 90 -13.40 -1.52 -5.54
C GLU A 90 -14.15 -2.86 -5.72
#